data_AF-A0AAV5VV32-F1
#
_entry.id   AF-A0AAV5VV32-F1
#
_cell.length_a   1.000
_cell.length_b   1.000
_cell.length_c   1.000
_cell.angle_alpha   90.00
_cell.angle_beta   90.00
_cell.angle_gamma   90.00
#
_symmetry.space_group_name_H-M   'P 1'
#
loop_
_entity.id
_entity.type
_entity.pdbx_description
1 polymer ?
#
loop_
_entity_poly.entity_id
_entity_poly.type
_entity_poly.pdbx_seq_one_letter_code
_entity_poly.pdbx_strand_id
1 'polypeptide(L)'
;ESNFQLLTVASFCRALFYTFSMFLPLTMAIERFLATQWWEWYERESPSTFYIFVAFLSVIEIGAIIPAVSVVFEVYSLPMQLVVTGTYSLTGFLLFLILHSRNKAYLTALKARRITTRYTVARHYQIRENLIVLGMLRKIAIPACLYTTPGFICFTLYLIIPSEVSEFAKLLSVALFDLIVALYV
;
A
#
# COMPACT_ATOMS: atom_id res chain seq x y z
N GLU A 1 -4.66 -31.45 -17.51
CA GLU A 1 -3.65 -30.38 -17.58
C GLU A 1 -4.26 -28.97 -17.62
N SER A 2 -5.28 -28.71 -18.45
CA SER A 2 -5.97 -27.40 -18.51
C SER A 2 -6.48 -26.88 -17.15
N ASN A 3 -7.09 -27.75 -16.33
CA ASN A 3 -7.59 -27.37 -15.01
C ASN A 3 -6.47 -26.96 -14.03
N PHE A 4 -5.29 -27.57 -14.14
CA PHE A 4 -4.16 -27.24 -13.28
C PHE A 4 -3.60 -25.85 -13.62
N GLN A 5 -3.42 -25.57 -14.92
CA GLN A 5 -2.97 -24.25 -15.39
C GLN A 5 -3.94 -23.14 -14.98
N LEU A 6 -5.24 -23.39 -15.09
CA LEU A 6 -6.28 -22.43 -14.67
C LEU A 6 -6.18 -22.11 -13.17
N LEU A 7 -5.99 -23.13 -12.32
CA LEU A 7 -5.85 -22.96 -10.87
C LEU A 7 -4.57 -22.18 -10.51
N THR A 8 -3.46 -22.45 -11.19
CA THR A 8 -2.21 -21.70 -10.98
C THR A 8 -2.38 -20.22 -11.34
N VAL A 9 -2.99 -19.93 -12.50
CA VAL A 9 -3.23 -18.54 -12.93
C VAL A 9 -4.18 -17.83 -11.96
N ALA A 10 -5.26 -18.49 -11.53
CA ALA A 10 -6.18 -17.91 -10.55
C ALA A 10 -5.48 -17.62 -9.21
N SER A 11 -4.64 -18.54 -8.72
CA SER A 11 -3.86 -18.35 -7.49
C SER A 11 -2.88 -17.18 -7.62
N PHE A 12 -2.21 -17.06 -8.77
CA PHE A 12 -1.31 -15.96 -9.07
C PHE A 12 -2.03 -14.61 -9.11
N CYS A 13 -3.15 -14.50 -9.85
CA CYS A 13 -3.93 -13.27 -9.90
C CYS A 13 -4.42 -12.84 -8.51
N ARG A 14 -4.88 -13.79 -7.70
CA ARG A 14 -5.31 -13.55 -6.32
C ARG A 14 -4.15 -13.03 -5.45
N ALA A 15 -2.99 -13.68 -5.52
CA ALA A 15 -1.80 -13.30 -4.76
C ALA A 15 -1.26 -11.92 -5.19
N LEU A 16 -1.25 -11.65 -6.50
CA LEU A 16 -0.84 -10.38 -7.08
C LEU A 16 -1.76 -9.25 -6.62
N PHE A 17 -3.07 -9.43 -6.75
CA PHE A 17 -4.05 -8.43 -6.33
C PHE A 17 -3.93 -8.12 -4.84
N TYR A 18 -3.89 -9.14 -3.99
CA TYR A 18 -3.74 -8.97 -2.54
C TYR A 18 -2.45 -8.22 -2.18
N THR A 19 -1.33 -8.60 -2.79
CA THR A 19 -0.03 -7.96 -2.54
C THR A 19 -0.05 -6.51 -3.02
N PHE A 20 -0.58 -6.25 -4.22
CA PHE A 20 -0.71 -4.92 -4.78
C PHE A 20 -1.57 -4.00 -3.89
N SER A 21 -2.72 -4.47 -3.42
CA SER A 21 -3.60 -3.71 -2.52
C SER A 21 -2.90 -3.34 -1.21
N MET A 22 -2.06 -4.22 -0.66
CA MET A 22 -1.26 -3.95 0.54
C MET A 22 -0.12 -2.95 0.30
N PHE A 23 0.40 -2.88 -0.93
CA PHE A 23 1.46 -1.93 -1.31
C PHE A 23 0.92 -0.54 -1.66
N LEU A 24 -0.34 -0.43 -2.06
CA LEU A 24 -0.97 0.81 -2.49
C LEU A 24 -0.77 1.97 -1.49
N PRO A 25 -0.96 1.81 -0.16
CA PRO A 25 -0.70 2.89 0.80
C PRO A 25 0.75 3.38 0.78
N LEU A 26 1.72 2.46 0.66
CA LEU A 26 3.14 2.79 0.60
C LEU A 26 3.49 3.56 -0.67
N THR A 27 2.98 3.08 -1.81
CA THR A 27 3.09 3.75 -3.11
C THR A 27 2.61 5.19 -3.06
N MET A 28 1.39 5.40 -2.56
CA MET A 28 0.79 6.73 -2.48
C MET A 28 1.55 7.63 -1.50
N ALA A 29 2.07 7.08 -0.40
CA ALA A 29 2.88 7.82 0.55
C ALA A 29 4.21 8.28 -0.08
N ILE A 30 4.93 7.39 -0.77
CA ILE A 30 6.21 7.75 -1.39
C ILE A 30 5.99 8.78 -2.50
N GLU A 31 5.00 8.60 -3.36
CA GLU A 31 4.73 9.55 -4.44
C GLU A 31 4.42 10.96 -3.89
N ARG A 32 3.60 11.06 -2.83
CA ARG A 32 3.38 12.33 -2.12
C ARG A 32 4.63 12.87 -1.42
N PHE A 33 5.49 12.00 -0.90
CA PHE A 33 6.79 12.40 -0.35
C PHE A 33 7.67 13.04 -1.43
N LEU A 34 7.76 12.41 -2.61
CA LEU A 34 8.54 12.92 -3.73
C LEU A 34 8.02 14.30 -4.16
N ALA A 35 6.70 14.43 -4.35
CA ALA A 35 6.07 15.70 -4.70
C ALA A 35 6.33 16.80 -3.66
N THR A 36 6.47 16.44 -2.37
CA THR A 36 6.76 17.39 -1.30
C THR A 36 8.23 17.82 -1.29
N GLN A 37 9.18 16.91 -1.56
CA GLN A 37 10.62 17.20 -1.52
C GLN A 37 11.11 17.86 -2.80
N TRP A 38 10.69 17.38 -3.97
CA TRP A 38 11.12 17.83 -5.28
C TRP A 38 10.02 18.64 -6.01
N TRP A 39 9.36 19.52 -5.27
CA TRP A 39 8.23 20.31 -5.76
C TRP A 39 8.55 21.14 -7.02
N GLU A 40 9.75 21.73 -7.11
CA GLU A 40 10.18 22.55 -8.26
C GLU A 40 10.24 21.75 -9.56
N TRP A 41 10.63 20.48 -9.46
CA TRP A 41 10.68 19.58 -10.61
C TRP A 41 9.27 19.11 -11.00
N TYR A 42 8.42 18.86 -10.00
CA TYR A 42 7.03 18.47 -10.21
C TYR A 42 6.25 19.57 -10.93
N GLU A 43 6.45 20.84 -10.55
CA GLU A 43 5.79 22.01 -11.13
C GLU A 43 6.21 22.30 -12.58
N ARG A 44 7.43 21.92 -12.98
CA ARG A 44 7.91 22.15 -14.36
C ARG A 44 7.23 21.28 -15.40
N GLU A 45 6.45 20.27 -14.99
CA GLU A 45 5.71 19.33 -15.85
C GLU A 45 6.55 18.81 -17.03
N SER A 46 7.85 18.65 -16.80
CA SER A 46 8.77 18.25 -17.86
C SER A 46 8.48 16.81 -18.30
N PRO A 47 8.86 16.39 -19.52
CA PRO A 47 8.74 14.98 -19.93
C PRO A 47 9.44 14.00 -18.97
N SER A 48 10.47 14.46 -18.25
CA SER A 48 11.14 13.66 -17.21
C SER A 48 10.21 13.27 -16.05
N THR A 49 9.19 14.08 -15.76
CA THR A 49 8.15 13.82 -14.75
C THR A 49 7.33 12.58 -15.08
N PHE A 50 6.95 12.42 -16.34
CA PHE A 50 6.27 11.22 -16.80
C PHE A 50 7.16 9.98 -16.66
N TYR A 51 8.42 10.04 -17.10
CA TYR A 51 9.33 8.89 -17.01
C TYR A 51 9.60 8.45 -15.57
N ILE A 52 9.76 9.39 -14.64
CA ILE A 52 9.93 9.05 -13.22
C ILE A 52 8.66 8.44 -12.65
N PHE A 53 7.48 8.94 -13.03
CA PHE A 53 6.21 8.33 -12.62
C PHE A 53 6.08 6.88 -13.12
N VAL A 54 6.39 6.63 -14.40
CA VAL A 54 6.37 5.28 -14.99
C VAL A 54 7.40 4.37 -14.32
N ALA A 55 8.63 4.85 -14.09
CA ALA A 55 9.67 4.09 -13.40
C ALA A 55 9.23 3.73 -11.97
N PHE A 56 8.60 4.67 -11.26
CA PHE A 56 8.11 4.45 -9.91
C PHE A 56 6.99 3.42 -9.88
N LEU A 57 5.98 3.55 -10.75
CA LEU A 57 4.90 2.59 -10.90
C LEU A 57 5.45 1.19 -11.24
N SER A 58 6.46 1.12 -12.13
CA SER A 58 7.09 -0.15 -12.51
C SER A 58 7.78 -0.82 -11.33
N VAL A 59 8.50 -0.07 -10.48
CA VAL A 59 9.14 -0.62 -9.27
C VAL A 59 8.12 -1.20 -8.31
N ILE A 60 6.95 -0.57 -8.19
CA ILE A 60 5.86 -1.04 -7.34
C ILE A 60 5.23 -2.31 -7.89
N GLU A 61 4.92 -2.34 -9.19
CA GLU A 61 4.36 -3.51 -9.85
C GLU A 61 5.32 -4.70 -9.74
N ILE A 62 6.61 -4.50 -10.03
CA ILE A 62 7.65 -5.51 -9.85
C ILE A 62 7.70 -5.95 -8.37
N GLY A 63 7.62 -4.99 -7.45
CA GLY A 63 7.58 -5.23 -6.01
C GLY A 63 6.37 -6.04 -5.53
N ALA A 64 5.25 -6.02 -6.25
CA ALA A 64 4.07 -6.83 -5.97
C ALA A 64 4.11 -8.19 -6.67
N ILE A 65 4.67 -8.25 -7.88
CA ILE A 65 4.85 -9.50 -8.65
C ILE A 65 5.82 -10.44 -7.95
N ILE A 66 6.96 -9.95 -7.45
CA ILE A 66 7.97 -10.81 -6.80
C ILE A 66 7.36 -11.62 -5.66
N PRO A 67 6.63 -11.00 -4.69
CA PRO A 67 5.97 -11.77 -3.65
C PRO A 67 4.88 -12.71 -4.18
N ALA A 68 4.08 -12.27 -5.15
CA ALA A 68 3.01 -13.10 -5.72
C ALA A 68 3.56 -14.38 -6.38
N VAL A 69 4.60 -14.25 -7.20
CA VAL A 69 5.31 -15.40 -7.82
C VAL A 69 5.88 -16.29 -6.72
N SER A 70 6.55 -15.70 -5.73
CA SER A 70 7.25 -16.46 -4.71
C SER A 70 6.30 -17.27 -3.81
N VAL A 71 5.09 -16.79 -3.55
CA VAL A 71 4.04 -17.57 -2.85
C VAL A 71 3.54 -18.72 -3.72
N VAL A 72 3.26 -18.47 -5.00
CA VAL A 72 2.69 -19.49 -5.91
C VAL A 72 3.67 -20.62 -6.19
N PHE A 73 4.96 -20.32 -6.30
CA PHE A 73 6.01 -21.31 -6.51
C PHE A 73 6.69 -21.77 -5.22
N GLU A 74 6.11 -21.46 -4.06
CA GLU A 74 6.58 -21.89 -2.73
C GLU A 74 8.06 -21.54 -2.45
N VAL A 75 8.56 -20.45 -3.03
CA VAL A 75 9.93 -19.94 -2.82
C VAL A 75 10.13 -19.50 -1.37
N TYR A 76 9.07 -19.02 -0.71
CA TYR A 76 9.05 -18.80 0.74
C TYR A 76 7.73 -19.23 1.37
N SER A 77 7.77 -19.44 2.69
CA SER A 77 6.64 -19.93 3.46
C SER A 77 5.53 -18.87 3.65
N LEU A 78 4.29 -19.33 3.82
CA LEU A 78 3.13 -18.44 4.08
C LEU A 78 3.33 -17.48 5.28
N PRO A 79 3.97 -17.88 6.40
CA PRO A 79 4.32 -16.94 7.46
C PRO A 79 5.27 -15.82 7.01
N MET A 80 6.24 -16.13 6.14
CA MET A 80 7.11 -15.10 5.57
C MET A 80 6.30 -14.11 4.73
N GLN A 81 5.33 -14.58 3.93
CA GLN A 81 4.44 -13.70 3.16
C GLN A 81 3.70 -12.71 4.07
N LEU A 82 3.18 -13.20 5.19
CA LEU A 82 2.47 -12.39 6.16
C LEU A 82 3.37 -11.28 6.74
N VAL A 83 4.61 -11.62 7.09
CA VAL A 83 5.59 -10.66 7.61
C VAL A 83 5.95 -9.62 6.54
N VAL A 84 6.22 -10.05 5.31
CA VAL A 84 6.56 -9.16 4.19
C VAL A 84 5.40 -8.19 3.90
N THR A 85 4.19 -8.70 3.69
CA THR A 85 3.01 -7.85 3.41
C THR A 85 2.64 -6.94 4.58
N GLY A 86 2.72 -7.45 5.81
CA GLY A 86 2.46 -6.67 7.02
C GLY A 86 3.47 -5.54 7.24
N THR A 87 4.76 -5.79 6.99
CA THR A 87 5.80 -4.76 7.11
C THR A 87 5.60 -3.65 6.07
N TYR A 88 5.34 -3.98 4.81
CA TYR A 88 5.06 -2.96 3.78
C TYR A 88 3.83 -2.11 4.11
N SER A 89 2.72 -2.74 4.53
CA SER A 89 1.50 -2.03 4.92
C SER A 89 1.75 -1.10 6.11
N LEU A 90 2.44 -1.58 7.14
CA LEU A 90 2.80 -0.78 8.32
C LEU A 90 3.73 0.40 7.95
N THR A 91 4.76 0.16 7.14
CA THR A 91 5.66 1.22 6.68
C THR A 91 4.91 2.27 5.88
N GLY A 92 4.04 1.86 4.95
CA GLY A 92 3.21 2.78 4.17
C GLY A 92 2.30 3.63 5.04
N PHE A 93 1.65 3.01 6.03
CA PHE A 93 0.81 3.72 6.99
C PHE A 93 1.60 4.74 7.82
N LEU A 94 2.76 4.36 8.36
CA LEU A 94 3.61 5.26 9.15
C LEU A 94 4.11 6.44 8.31
N LEU A 95 4.58 6.20 7.09
CA LEU A 95 5.00 7.25 6.17
C LEU A 95 3.86 8.21 5.85
N PHE A 96 2.67 7.69 5.61
CA PHE A 96 1.47 8.51 5.38
C PHE A 96 1.18 9.43 6.57
N LEU A 97 1.20 8.92 7.80
CA LEU A 97 0.97 9.71 9.02
C LEU A 97 2.05 10.78 9.22
N ILE A 98 3.31 10.44 9.00
CA ILE A 98 4.44 11.37 9.10
C ILE A 98 4.27 12.48 8.07
N LEU A 99 4.00 12.15 6.81
CA LEU A 99 3.80 13.12 5.73
C LEU A 99 2.64 14.07 6.02
N HIS A 100 1.49 13.52 6.40
CA HIS A 100 0.31 14.31 6.73
C HIS A 100 0.61 15.27 7.90
N SER A 101 1.28 14.78 8.95
CA SER A 101 1.64 15.59 10.11
C SER A 101 2.65 16.70 9.75
N ARG A 102 3.68 16.38 8.95
CA ARG A 102 4.68 17.36 8.50
C ARG A 102 4.07 18.43 7.60
N ASN A 103 3.24 18.04 6.63
CA ASN A 103 2.57 18.99 5.73
C ASN A 103 1.62 19.91 6.49
N LYS A 104 0.88 19.38 7.47
CA LYS A 104 -0.01 20.18 8.34
C LYS A 104 0.77 21.15 9.24
N ALA A 105 1.87 20.67 9.85
CA ALA A 105 2.73 21.50 10.68
C ALA A 105 3.37 22.63 9.87
N TYR A 106 3.85 22.34 8.65
CA TYR A 106 4.43 23.34 7.75
C TYR A 106 3.39 24.40 7.34
N LEU A 107 2.18 23.98 6.96
CA LEU A 107 1.11 24.92 6.62
C LEU A 107 0.73 25.83 7.80
N THR A 108 0.71 25.27 9.02
CA THR A 108 0.44 26.03 10.24
C THR A 108 1.54 27.05 10.52
N ALA A 109 2.81 26.65 10.37
CA ALA A 109 3.96 27.55 10.55
C ALA A 109 3.98 28.70 9.53
N LEU A 110 3.58 28.42 8.27
CA LEU A 110 3.41 29.45 7.24
C LEU A 110 2.30 30.46 7.61
N LYS A 111 1.13 29.99 8.04
CA LYS A 111 0.02 30.85 8.44
C LYS A 111 0.39 31.75 9.63
N ALA A 112 1.20 31.22 10.56
CA ALA A 112 1.71 31.97 11.70
C ALA A 112 2.87 32.93 11.34
N ARG A 113 3.23 33.08 10.05
CA ARG A 113 4.38 33.87 9.56
C ARG A 113 5.71 33.51 10.24
N ARG A 114 5.86 32.30 10.78
CA ARG A 114 7.08 31.84 11.46
C ARG A 114 8.20 31.46 10.48
N ILE A 115 7.88 31.28 9.20
CA ILE A 115 8.82 30.92 8.15
C ILE A 115 8.74 31.99 7.05
N THR A 116 9.72 32.89 7.00
CA THR A 116 9.76 34.00 6.03
C THR A 116 10.92 33.87 5.03
N THR A 117 11.98 33.14 5.36
CA THR A 117 13.27 33.19 4.63
C THR A 117 13.33 32.39 3.33
N ARG A 118 12.39 31.48 3.07
CA ARG A 118 12.28 30.72 1.80
C ARG A 118 10.82 30.51 1.37
N TYR A 119 9.97 31.51 1.60
CA TYR A 119 8.58 31.45 1.18
C TYR A 119 8.49 31.68 -0.34
N THR A 120 8.13 30.64 -1.08
CA THR A 120 7.65 30.76 -2.46
C THR A 120 6.16 30.47 -2.48
N VAL A 121 5.41 31.30 -3.22
CA VAL A 121 3.96 31.12 -3.40
C VAL A 121 3.66 29.73 -3.97
N ALA A 122 4.47 29.26 -4.92
CA ALA A 122 4.39 27.93 -5.50
C ALA A 122 4.47 26.80 -4.45
N ARG A 123 5.43 26.85 -3.52
CA ARG A 123 5.56 25.83 -2.47
C ARG A 123 4.36 25.83 -1.51
N HIS A 124 3.72 26.98 -1.27
CA HIS A 124 2.49 27.05 -0.49
C HIS A 124 1.33 26.32 -1.20
N TYR A 125 1.16 26.54 -2.50
CA TYR A 125 0.14 25.87 -3.31
C TYR A 125 0.36 24.35 -3.34
N GLN A 126 1.59 23.91 -3.60
CA GLN A 126 1.96 22.48 -3.63
C GLN A 126 1.66 21.76 -2.30
N ILE A 127 1.97 22.39 -1.16
CA ILE A 127 1.68 21.78 0.16
C ILE A 127 0.18 21.74 0.44
N ARG A 128 -0.56 22.77 0.02
CA ARG A 128 -2.02 22.79 0.15
C ARG A 128 -2.66 21.70 -0.70
N GLU A 129 -2.20 21.54 -1.94
CA GLU A 129 -2.62 20.47 -2.85
C GLU A 129 -2.31 19.09 -2.25
N ASN A 130 -1.08 18.86 -1.78
CA ASN A 130 -0.72 17.61 -1.14
C ASN A 130 -1.58 17.29 0.08
N LEU A 131 -1.97 18.27 0.90
CA LEU A 131 -2.90 18.04 2.01
C LEU A 131 -4.31 17.68 1.55
N ILE A 132 -4.79 18.27 0.45
CA ILE A 132 -6.07 17.94 -0.17
C ILE A 132 -6.02 16.50 -0.70
N VAL A 133 -4.96 16.14 -1.44
CA VAL A 133 -4.73 14.78 -1.96
C VAL A 133 -4.62 13.78 -0.82
N LEU A 134 -3.80 14.02 0.20
CA LEU A 134 -3.70 13.16 1.38
C LEU A 134 -5.06 13.02 2.09
N GLY A 135 -5.86 14.09 2.14
CA GLY A 135 -7.23 14.05 2.66
C GLY A 135 -8.16 13.15 1.85
N MET A 136 -8.04 13.16 0.52
CA MET A 136 -8.77 12.24 -0.38
C MET A 136 -8.26 10.80 -0.23
N LEU A 137 -6.95 10.59 -0.22
CA LEU A 137 -6.34 9.28 -0.05
C LEU A 137 -6.72 8.65 1.28
N ARG A 138 -6.83 9.43 2.36
CA ARG A 138 -7.33 8.92 3.64
C ARG A 138 -8.75 8.36 3.52
N LYS A 139 -9.61 8.95 2.70
CA LYS A 139 -10.98 8.45 2.48
C LYS A 139 -11.01 7.12 1.71
N ILE A 140 -9.96 6.81 0.95
CA ILE A 140 -9.80 5.54 0.22
C ILE A 140 -9.08 4.51 1.10
N ALA A 141 -8.00 4.93 1.76
CA ALA A 141 -7.15 4.09 2.59
C ALA A 141 -7.88 3.55 3.82
N ILE A 142 -8.74 4.35 4.49
CA ILE A 142 -9.48 3.88 5.66
C ILE A 142 -10.41 2.70 5.31
N PRO A 143 -11.30 2.81 4.30
CA PRO A 143 -12.09 1.66 3.85
C PRO A 143 -11.21 0.48 3.42
N ALA A 144 -10.15 0.72 2.64
CA ALA A 144 -9.25 -0.35 2.21
C ALA A 144 -8.63 -1.09 3.40
N CYS A 145 -8.15 -0.38 4.42
CA CYS A 145 -7.65 -0.98 5.65
C CYS A 145 -8.75 -1.75 6.40
N LEU A 146 -9.97 -1.20 6.49
CA LEU A 146 -11.10 -1.86 7.15
C LEU A 146 -11.51 -3.16 6.45
N TYR A 147 -11.43 -3.22 5.12
CA TYR A 147 -11.72 -4.44 4.35
C TYR A 147 -10.58 -5.47 4.41
N THR A 148 -9.32 -5.02 4.41
CA THR A 148 -8.15 -5.91 4.39
C THR A 148 -7.79 -6.46 5.77
N THR A 149 -8.05 -5.72 6.86
CA THR A 149 -7.70 -6.12 8.23
C THR A 149 -8.38 -7.43 8.66
N PRO A 150 -9.69 -7.64 8.45
CA PRO A 150 -10.33 -8.93 8.75
C PRO A 150 -9.69 -10.10 8.00
N GLY A 151 -9.32 -9.89 6.73
CA GLY A 151 -8.63 -10.90 5.92
C GLY A 151 -7.26 -11.24 6.51
N PHE A 152 -6.49 -10.22 6.90
CA PHE A 152 -5.19 -10.41 7.56
C PHE A 152 -5.32 -11.19 8.89
N ILE A 153 -6.35 -10.88 9.69
CA ILE A 153 -6.63 -11.59 10.95
C ILE A 153 -6.99 -13.04 10.67
N CYS A 154 -7.91 -13.31 9.75
CA CYS A 154 -8.33 -14.68 9.40
C CYS A 154 -7.15 -15.51 8.89
N PHE A 155 -6.31 -14.93 8.02
CA PHE A 155 -5.12 -15.60 7.52
C PHE A 155 -4.08 -15.87 8.63
N THR A 156 -3.92 -14.94 9.58
CA THR A 156 -3.06 -15.14 10.75
C THR A 156 -3.57 -16.27 11.64
N LEU A 157 -4.89 -16.33 11.90
CA LEU A 157 -5.51 -17.40 12.67
C LEU A 157 -5.30 -18.77 12.02
N TYR A 158 -5.45 -18.85 10.69
CA TYR A 158 -5.16 -20.08 9.93
C TYR A 158 -3.72 -20.59 10.15
N LEU A 159 -2.74 -19.69 10.24
CA LEU A 159 -1.33 -20.04 10.44
C LEU A 159 -1.01 -20.43 11.89
N ILE A 160 -1.67 -19.80 12.88
CA ILE A 160 -1.36 -20.02 14.30
C ILE A 160 -2.09 -21.25 14.85
N ILE A 161 -3.32 -21.53 14.40
CA ILE A 161 -4.11 -22.66 14.93
C ILE A 161 -3.45 -23.99 14.51
N PRO A 162 -2.96 -24.79 15.48
CA PRO A 162 -2.45 -26.13 15.19
C PRO A 162 -3.60 -27.02 14.73
N SER A 163 -3.33 -27.90 13.75
CA SER A 163 -4.35 -28.83 13.23
C SER A 163 -4.90 -29.78 14.31
N GLU A 164 -4.13 -30.01 15.38
CA GLU A 164 -4.49 -30.87 16.51
C GLU A 164 -5.55 -30.26 17.44
N VAL A 165 -5.67 -28.93 17.47
CA VAL A 165 -6.56 -28.22 18.41
C VAL A 165 -7.96 -28.07 17.83
N SER A 166 -8.06 -27.59 16.59
CA SER A 166 -9.34 -27.42 15.91
C SER A 166 -9.16 -27.26 14.40
N GLU A 167 -9.33 -28.37 13.69
CA GLU A 167 -9.34 -28.37 12.22
C GLU A 167 -10.47 -27.51 11.66
N PHE A 168 -11.66 -27.55 12.28
CA PHE A 168 -12.80 -26.73 11.88
C PHE A 168 -12.48 -25.22 11.93
N ALA A 169 -11.89 -24.73 13.02
CA ALA A 169 -11.55 -23.31 13.14
C ALA A 169 -10.51 -22.88 12.10
N LYS A 170 -9.56 -23.76 11.77
CA LYS A 170 -8.54 -23.52 10.75
C LYS A 170 -9.14 -23.44 9.35
N LEU A 171 -10.00 -24.39 8.98
CA LEU A 171 -10.70 -24.41 7.70
C LEU A 171 -11.68 -23.24 7.57
N LEU A 172 -12.38 -22.89 8.65
CA LEU A 172 -13.25 -21.72 8.69
C LEU A 172 -12.46 -20.42 8.48
N SER A 173 -11.28 -20.30 9.08
CA SER A 173 -10.43 -19.11 8.96
C SER A 173 -9.96 -18.89 7.52
N VAL A 174 -9.52 -19.94 6.82
CA VAL A 174 -9.12 -19.82 5.41
C VAL A 174 -10.32 -19.55 4.49
N ALA A 175 -11.49 -20.17 4.75
CA ALA A 175 -12.70 -19.92 3.99
C ALA A 175 -13.21 -18.46 4.15
N LEU A 176 -13.14 -17.91 5.36
CA LEU A 176 -13.47 -16.50 5.60
C LEU A 176 -12.47 -15.57 4.94
N PHE A 177 -11.18 -15.90 4.94
CA PHE A 177 -10.16 -15.15 4.21
C PHE A 177 -10.45 -15.11 2.71
N ASP A 178 -10.73 -16.26 2.09
CA ASP A 178 -11.05 -16.33 0.66
C ASP A 178 -12.36 -15.59 0.34
N LEU A 179 -13.37 -15.65 1.20
CA LEU A 179 -14.61 -14.87 1.07
C LEU A 179 -14.33 -13.36 1.11
N ILE A 180 -13.50 -12.90 2.05
CA ILE A 180 -13.14 -11.48 2.17
C ILE A 180 -12.38 -11.01 0.91
N VAL A 181 -11.45 -11.82 0.42
CA VAL A 181 -10.72 -11.51 -0.82
C VAL A 181 -11.68 -11.47 -2.01
N ALA A 182 -12.62 -12.43 -2.11
CA ALA A 182 -13.62 -12.47 -3.18
C ALA A 182 -14.62 -11.31 -3.13
N LEU A 183 -14.97 -10.79 -1.94
CA LEU A 183 -15.83 -9.61 -1.79
C LEU A 183 -15.10 -8.29 -2.08
N TYR A 184 -13.77 -8.30 -2.05
CA TYR A 184 -12.93 -7.13 -2.28
C TYR A 184 -12.55 -6.94 -3.76
N VAL A 185 -12.53 -8.03 -4.53
CA VAL A 185 -12.39 -8.06 -6.01
C VAL A 185 -13.72 -7.71 -6.66
#